data_AF-R5ELE8-F1
#
_entry.id   AF-R5ELE8-F1
#
_cell.length_a   1.000
_cell.length_b   1.000
_cell.length_c   1.000
_cell.angle_alpha   90.00
_cell.angle_beta   90.00
_cell.angle_gamma   90.00
#
_symmetry.space_group_name_H-M   'P 1'
#
loop_
_entity.id
_entity.type
_entity.pdbx_description
1 polymer ?
#
loop_
_entity_poly.entity_id
_entity_poly.type
_entity_poly.pdbx_seq_one_letter_code
_entity_poly.pdbx_strand_id
1 'polypeptide(L)'
;MLDNTVVVKLSGKALGGIEELSKLFTACRGQKLVVVHGGGVEVDALFKALNLEVKKKNGLRVSPREQMPYISAALAGMCNKGLQALAIKNGLNALGMLASDGKTITVRQLSKDLGMVGAVEPNDKKYLTLLLENGYTPIIASLAHDDNGDLYNVNADDAALAIARVLNAPLYYISDVPGVLDKEGKLIDELDENKVNALIADGTISGGMTVKVKSAIDATKLIKKPVYIASFKDPNLAKNLISRSRLGTVFNV
;
A
#
# COMPACT_ATOMS: atom_id res chain seq x y z
N MET A 1 -21.08 7.20 8.34
CA MET A 1 -19.81 7.67 8.95
C MET A 1 -18.68 6.72 8.56
N LEU A 2 -17.57 7.26 8.06
CA LEU A 2 -16.38 6.52 7.60
C LEU A 2 -15.36 6.24 8.72
N ASP A 3 -15.67 6.64 9.97
CA ASP A 3 -14.74 6.70 11.11
C ASP A 3 -14.06 5.38 11.50
N ASN A 4 -14.54 4.24 10.95
CA ASN A 4 -13.98 2.91 11.22
C ASN A 4 -13.21 2.31 10.04
N THR A 5 -12.88 3.07 8.99
CA THR A 5 -12.15 2.54 7.82
C THR A 5 -10.65 2.47 8.08
N VAL A 6 -10.00 1.38 7.64
CA VAL A 6 -8.54 1.29 7.56
C VAL A 6 -8.05 1.03 6.16
N VAL A 7 -6.97 1.72 5.81
CA VAL A 7 -6.23 1.49 4.57
C VAL A 7 -4.95 0.75 4.93
N VAL A 8 -4.81 -0.45 4.39
CA VAL A 8 -3.64 -1.31 4.58
C VAL A 8 -2.91 -1.41 3.25
N LYS A 9 -1.67 -0.96 3.21
CA LYS A 9 -0.77 -1.25 2.10
C LYS A 9 -0.01 -2.53 2.40
N LEU A 10 -0.16 -3.53 1.54
CA LEU A 10 0.64 -4.76 1.56
C LEU A 10 1.86 -4.61 0.65
N SER A 11 3.06 -4.88 1.19
CA SER A 11 4.26 -4.99 0.37
C SER A 11 4.19 -6.21 -0.56
N GLY A 12 4.90 -6.18 -1.70
CA GLY A 12 4.94 -7.34 -2.61
C GLY A 12 5.44 -8.62 -1.93
N LYS A 13 6.34 -8.51 -0.94
CA LYS A 13 6.79 -9.67 -0.15
C LYS A 13 5.69 -10.28 0.72
N ALA A 14 4.69 -9.48 1.11
CA ALA A 14 3.55 -9.98 1.90
C ALA A 14 2.69 -10.97 1.09
N LEU A 15 2.73 -10.90 -0.25
CA LEU A 15 2.04 -11.86 -1.13
C LEU A 15 2.53 -13.30 -0.94
N GLY A 16 3.76 -13.49 -0.44
CA GLY A 16 4.29 -14.80 -0.06
C GLY A 16 3.86 -15.28 1.33
N GLY A 17 3.32 -14.41 2.19
CA GLY A 17 2.88 -14.70 3.56
C GLY A 17 1.41 -15.15 3.62
N ILE A 18 1.07 -16.22 2.91
CA ILE A 18 -0.33 -16.66 2.74
C ILE A 18 -1.01 -16.99 4.08
N GLU A 19 -0.29 -17.59 5.01
CA GLU A 19 -0.84 -17.98 6.32
C GLU A 19 -1.17 -16.74 7.17
N GLU A 20 -0.23 -15.80 7.25
CA GLU A 20 -0.41 -14.56 7.99
C GLU A 20 -1.52 -13.68 7.40
N LEU A 21 -1.58 -13.57 6.07
CA LEU A 21 -2.66 -12.86 5.40
C LEU A 21 -4.02 -13.54 5.61
N SER A 22 -4.07 -14.88 5.67
CA SER A 22 -5.31 -15.60 5.96
C SER A 22 -5.85 -15.30 7.35
N LYS A 23 -4.96 -15.27 8.35
CA LYS A 23 -5.29 -14.87 9.73
C LYS A 23 -5.80 -13.43 9.78
N LEU A 24 -5.11 -12.52 9.09
CA LEU A 24 -5.54 -11.12 8.96
C LEU A 24 -6.94 -10.99 8.36
N PHE A 25 -7.18 -11.60 7.20
CA PHE A 25 -8.47 -11.49 6.50
C PHE A 25 -9.61 -12.13 7.28
N THR A 26 -9.36 -13.26 7.95
CA THR A 26 -10.35 -13.88 8.84
C THR A 26 -10.75 -12.96 9.99
N ALA A 27 -9.79 -12.27 10.58
CA ALA A 27 -10.07 -11.37 11.68
C ALA A 27 -10.79 -10.08 11.23
N CYS A 28 -10.52 -9.59 10.02
CA CYS A 28 -11.13 -8.38 9.48
C CYS A 28 -12.57 -8.57 8.95
N ARG A 29 -13.22 -9.71 9.17
CA ARG A 29 -14.63 -9.92 8.77
C ARG A 29 -15.54 -8.87 9.41
N GLY A 30 -16.41 -8.28 8.59
CA GLY A 30 -17.32 -7.21 9.01
C GLY A 30 -16.66 -5.86 9.30
N GLN A 31 -15.34 -5.72 9.09
CA GLN A 31 -14.62 -4.46 9.25
C GLN A 31 -14.56 -3.70 7.93
N LYS A 32 -14.53 -2.36 8.00
CA LYS A 32 -14.26 -1.50 6.83
C LYS A 32 -12.76 -1.52 6.53
N LEU A 33 -12.32 -2.51 5.75
CA LEU A 33 -10.94 -2.68 5.31
C LEU A 33 -10.80 -2.31 3.84
N VAL A 34 -9.75 -1.57 3.51
CA VAL A 34 -9.26 -1.36 2.15
C VAL A 34 -7.82 -1.85 2.08
N VAL A 35 -7.54 -2.74 1.13
CA VAL A 35 -6.20 -3.26 0.89
C VAL A 35 -5.65 -2.64 -0.38
N VAL A 36 -4.47 -2.05 -0.33
CA VAL A 36 -3.71 -1.61 -1.50
C VAL A 36 -2.47 -2.47 -1.62
N HIS A 37 -2.15 -2.96 -2.81
CA HIS A 37 -0.98 -3.80 -3.01
C HIS A 37 -0.14 -3.37 -4.21
N GLY A 38 1.16 -3.62 -4.09
CA GLY A 38 2.05 -3.67 -5.25
C GLY A 38 2.23 -5.11 -5.73
N GLY A 39 3.26 -5.34 -6.53
CA GLY A 39 3.60 -6.69 -7.02
C GLY A 39 4.89 -6.68 -7.82
N GLY A 40 5.88 -5.92 -7.33
CA GLY A 40 7.14 -5.72 -8.05
C GLY A 40 7.89 -7.03 -8.30
N VAL A 41 7.78 -8.00 -7.39
CA VAL A 41 8.41 -9.32 -7.47
C VAL A 41 7.77 -10.13 -8.61
N GLU A 42 6.45 -10.10 -8.71
CA GLU A 42 5.67 -10.82 -9.71
C GLU A 42 5.86 -10.21 -11.10
N VAL A 43 5.94 -8.88 -11.20
CA VAL A 43 6.31 -8.20 -12.44
C VAL A 43 7.73 -8.59 -12.87
N ASP A 44 8.71 -8.57 -11.94
CA ASP A 44 10.08 -8.97 -12.23
C ASP A 44 10.16 -10.45 -12.68
N ALA A 45 9.39 -11.34 -12.04
CA ALA A 45 9.32 -12.75 -12.40
C ALA A 45 8.70 -12.97 -13.80
N LEU A 46 7.60 -12.29 -14.11
CA LEU A 46 6.96 -12.36 -15.43
C LEU A 46 7.89 -11.84 -16.53
N PHE A 47 8.56 -10.71 -16.28
CA PHE A 47 9.50 -10.14 -17.25
C PHE A 47 10.67 -11.08 -17.51
N LYS A 48 11.24 -11.67 -16.45
CA LYS A 48 12.29 -12.67 -16.58
C LYS A 48 11.83 -13.89 -17.40
N ALA A 49 10.62 -14.39 -17.15
CA ALA A 49 10.07 -15.53 -17.89
C ALA A 49 9.84 -15.24 -19.39
N LEU A 50 9.59 -13.97 -19.73
CA LEU A 50 9.36 -13.50 -21.09
C LEU A 50 10.61 -12.88 -21.75
N ASN A 51 11.78 -12.95 -21.09
CA ASN A 51 13.02 -12.28 -21.52
C ASN A 51 12.85 -10.78 -21.80
N LEU A 52 12.04 -10.10 -20.99
CA LEU A 52 11.85 -8.64 -21.03
C LEU A 52 12.81 -7.93 -20.07
N GLU A 53 13.28 -6.76 -20.48
CA GLU A 53 14.24 -5.97 -19.69
C GLU A 53 13.55 -5.24 -18.51
N VAL A 54 14.17 -5.32 -17.33
CA VAL A 54 13.76 -4.58 -16.14
C VAL A 54 14.68 -3.38 -15.93
N LYS A 55 14.12 -2.16 -16.06
CA LYS A 55 14.82 -0.90 -15.76
C LYS A 55 14.24 -0.22 -14.52
N LYS A 56 15.12 0.25 -13.63
CA LYS A 56 14.74 1.05 -12.46
C LYS A 56 15.50 2.39 -12.46
N LYS A 57 14.81 3.48 -12.16
CA LYS A 57 15.37 4.83 -12.01
C LYS A 57 14.83 5.41 -10.71
N ASN A 58 15.71 5.80 -9.78
CA ASN A 58 15.35 6.34 -8.46
C ASN A 58 14.36 5.46 -7.67
N GLY A 59 14.53 4.13 -7.74
CA GLY A 59 13.65 3.18 -7.06
C GLY A 59 12.31 2.90 -7.77
N LEU A 60 11.97 3.65 -8.82
CA LEU A 60 10.77 3.42 -9.64
C LEU A 60 11.09 2.55 -10.85
N ARG A 61 10.16 1.67 -11.24
CA ARG A 61 10.26 0.89 -12.48
C ARG A 61 9.97 1.80 -13.66
N VAL A 62 10.94 1.96 -14.57
CA VAL A 62 10.68 2.57 -15.87
C VAL A 62 9.67 1.67 -16.59
N SER A 63 8.55 2.25 -16.99
CA SER A 63 7.41 1.49 -17.52
C SER A 63 7.04 2.02 -18.90
N PRO A 64 7.79 1.67 -19.96
CA PRO A 64 7.43 2.01 -21.34
C PRO A 64 6.01 1.56 -21.69
N ARG A 65 5.36 2.25 -22.63
CA ARG A 65 3.95 2.00 -22.98
C ARG A 65 3.72 0.57 -23.43
N GLU A 66 4.64 0.01 -24.21
CA GLU A 66 4.62 -1.37 -24.69
C GLU A 66 4.74 -2.41 -23.57
N GLN A 67 5.27 -2.03 -22.40
CA GLN A 67 5.40 -2.92 -21.25
C GLN A 67 4.15 -2.92 -20.35
N MET A 68 3.25 -1.94 -20.49
CA MET A 68 2.08 -1.79 -19.62
C MET A 68 1.11 -2.97 -19.63
N PRO A 69 0.83 -3.66 -20.75
CA PRO A 69 0.00 -4.86 -20.73
C PRO A 69 0.56 -5.95 -19.81
N TYR A 70 1.88 -6.16 -19.79
CA TYR A 70 2.54 -7.16 -18.93
C TYR A 70 2.54 -6.74 -17.47
N ILE A 71 2.81 -5.46 -17.20
CA ILE A 71 2.73 -4.90 -15.84
C ILE A 71 1.30 -5.04 -15.30
N SER A 72 0.29 -4.74 -16.14
CA SER A 72 -1.12 -4.89 -15.81
C SER A 72 -1.50 -6.36 -15.55
N ALA A 73 -1.06 -7.27 -16.40
CA ALA A 73 -1.29 -8.71 -16.23
C ALA A 73 -0.73 -9.22 -14.90
N ALA A 74 0.49 -8.82 -14.52
CA ALA A 74 1.08 -9.19 -13.24
C ALA A 74 0.33 -8.57 -12.05
N LEU A 75 0.12 -7.25 -12.05
CA LEU A 75 -0.47 -6.54 -10.91
C LEU A 75 -1.98 -6.78 -10.77
N ALA A 76 -2.77 -6.49 -11.81
CA ALA A 76 -4.22 -6.60 -11.77
C ALA A 76 -4.73 -8.02 -12.04
N GLY A 77 -4.01 -8.80 -12.86
CA GLY A 77 -4.38 -10.18 -13.17
C GLY A 77 -3.92 -11.17 -12.11
N MET A 78 -2.61 -11.26 -11.87
CA MET A 78 -2.04 -12.29 -11.01
C MET A 78 -2.11 -11.90 -9.52
N CYS A 79 -1.50 -10.78 -9.13
CA CYS A 79 -1.43 -10.37 -7.73
C CYS A 79 -2.81 -10.03 -7.14
N ASN A 80 -3.56 -9.16 -7.83
CA ASN A 80 -4.84 -8.66 -7.33
C ASN A 80 -5.88 -9.77 -7.21
N LYS A 81 -6.02 -10.62 -8.25
CA LYS A 81 -6.98 -11.72 -8.21
C LYS A 81 -6.54 -12.83 -7.26
N GLY A 82 -5.24 -13.07 -7.11
CA GLY A 82 -4.71 -13.97 -6.08
C GLY A 82 -5.06 -13.51 -4.66
N LEU A 83 -4.83 -12.23 -4.34
CA LEU A 83 -5.22 -11.64 -3.07
C LEU A 83 -6.74 -11.64 -2.86
N GLN A 84 -7.51 -11.31 -3.90
CA GLN A 84 -8.97 -11.34 -3.86
C GLN A 84 -9.47 -12.75 -3.54
N ALA A 85 -8.93 -13.78 -4.21
CA ALA A 85 -9.28 -15.17 -3.94
C ALA A 85 -8.93 -15.59 -2.50
N LEU A 86 -7.76 -15.18 -2.00
CA LEU A 86 -7.35 -15.45 -0.62
C LEU A 86 -8.30 -14.76 0.39
N ALA A 87 -8.68 -13.51 0.14
CA ALA A 87 -9.62 -12.78 0.98
C ALA A 87 -11.01 -13.43 0.99
N ILE A 88 -11.53 -13.84 -0.18
CA ILE A 88 -12.80 -14.56 -0.32
C ILE A 88 -12.76 -15.89 0.45
N LYS A 89 -11.69 -16.69 0.27
CA LYS A 89 -11.49 -17.95 0.99
C LYS A 89 -11.55 -17.75 2.51
N ASN A 90 -11.12 -16.60 3.00
CA ASN A 90 -11.10 -16.24 4.41
C ASN A 90 -12.35 -15.44 4.87
N GLY A 91 -13.41 -15.40 4.06
CA GLY A 91 -14.73 -14.90 4.45
C GLY A 91 -14.95 -13.40 4.24
N LEU A 92 -14.09 -12.72 3.47
CA LEU A 92 -14.32 -11.34 3.07
C LEU A 92 -15.08 -11.27 1.74
N ASN A 93 -16.01 -10.31 1.61
CA ASN A 93 -16.65 -10.00 0.35
C ASN A 93 -15.72 -9.11 -0.50
N ALA A 94 -14.63 -9.70 -1.01
CA ALA A 94 -13.53 -8.96 -1.61
C ALA A 94 -13.80 -8.59 -3.08
N LEU A 95 -13.52 -7.33 -3.44
CA LEU A 95 -13.61 -6.81 -4.80
C LEU A 95 -12.25 -6.32 -5.28
N GLY A 96 -11.67 -7.00 -6.27
CA GLY A 96 -10.40 -6.61 -6.89
C GLY A 96 -10.60 -5.51 -7.94
N MET A 97 -9.91 -4.38 -7.79
CA MET A 97 -10.06 -3.16 -8.61
C MET A 97 -8.72 -2.43 -8.80
N LEU A 98 -8.69 -1.44 -9.70
CA LEU A 98 -7.57 -0.51 -9.86
C LEU A 98 -7.75 0.71 -8.95
N ALA A 99 -6.68 1.46 -8.73
CA ALA A 99 -6.70 2.61 -7.82
C ALA A 99 -7.55 3.78 -8.34
N SER A 100 -7.71 3.92 -9.67
CA SER A 100 -8.54 4.94 -10.33
C SER A 100 -10.01 4.54 -10.50
N ASP A 101 -10.37 3.28 -10.29
CA ASP A 101 -11.72 2.78 -10.55
C ASP A 101 -12.76 3.59 -9.74
N GLY A 102 -13.88 3.92 -10.39
CA GLY A 102 -14.92 4.77 -9.79
C GLY A 102 -14.50 6.22 -9.54
N LYS A 103 -13.48 6.72 -10.26
CA LYS A 103 -12.90 8.07 -10.08
C LYS A 103 -12.35 8.30 -8.66
N THR A 104 -11.83 7.23 -8.05
CA THR A 104 -11.32 7.30 -6.68
C THR A 104 -10.10 8.20 -6.58
N ILE A 105 -9.17 8.10 -7.54
CA ILE A 105 -7.99 8.96 -7.66
C ILE A 105 -7.85 9.43 -9.11
N THR A 106 -7.14 10.54 -9.32
CA THR A 106 -6.65 10.97 -10.64
C THR A 106 -5.19 10.58 -10.81
N VAL A 107 -4.75 10.35 -12.05
CA VAL A 107 -3.35 10.10 -12.37
C VAL A 107 -2.89 10.99 -13.51
N ARG A 108 -1.64 11.41 -13.46
CA ARG A 108 -0.92 12.05 -14.57
C ARG A 108 0.45 11.43 -14.72
N GLN A 109 1.04 11.53 -15.90
CA GLN A 109 2.42 11.08 -16.09
C GLN A 109 3.36 11.80 -15.12
N LEU A 110 4.16 11.03 -14.38
CA LEU A 110 5.11 11.54 -13.39
C LEU A 110 6.32 12.19 -14.09
N SER A 111 6.88 11.53 -15.09
CA SER A 111 7.99 12.02 -15.90
C SER A 111 8.04 11.26 -17.23
N LYS A 112 8.42 11.95 -18.31
CA LYS A 112 8.60 11.33 -19.63
C LYS A 112 9.63 10.20 -19.59
N ASP A 113 10.72 10.37 -18.83
CA ASP A 113 11.82 9.42 -18.72
C ASP A 113 11.41 8.08 -18.09
N LEU A 114 10.31 8.07 -17.33
CA LEU A 114 9.79 6.89 -16.66
C LEU A 114 8.74 6.16 -17.50
N GLY A 115 8.30 6.73 -18.63
CA GLY A 115 7.21 6.21 -19.44
C GLY A 115 5.86 6.36 -18.74
N MET A 116 5.07 5.30 -18.73
CA MET A 116 3.74 5.20 -18.13
C MET A 116 3.81 5.00 -16.61
N VAL A 117 4.59 5.83 -15.92
CA VAL A 117 4.59 5.92 -14.46
C VAL A 117 3.76 7.12 -14.04
N GLY A 118 2.83 6.91 -13.11
CA GLY A 118 1.82 7.89 -12.72
C GLY A 118 2.11 8.55 -11.38
N ALA A 119 1.88 9.86 -11.30
CA ALA A 119 1.68 10.61 -10.07
C ALA A 119 0.18 10.69 -9.78
N VAL A 120 -0.24 10.37 -8.56
CA VAL A 120 -1.66 10.26 -8.20
C VAL A 120 -2.08 11.29 -7.16
N GLU A 121 -3.33 11.74 -7.25
CA GLU A 121 -3.97 12.62 -6.28
C GLU A 121 -5.38 12.10 -5.93
N PRO A 122 -5.86 12.30 -4.69
CA PRO A 122 -7.21 11.90 -4.29
C PRO A 122 -8.26 12.66 -5.11
N ASN A 123 -9.38 11.99 -5.41
CA ASN A 123 -10.47 12.58 -6.18
C ASN A 123 -11.82 12.46 -5.47
N ASP A 124 -12.59 11.39 -5.71
CA ASP A 124 -13.93 11.22 -5.12
C ASP A 124 -14.02 9.95 -4.25
N LYS A 125 -14.56 10.10 -3.03
CA LYS A 125 -14.76 9.00 -2.07
C LYS A 125 -16.04 8.20 -2.30
N LYS A 126 -16.98 8.68 -3.12
CA LYS A 126 -18.31 8.07 -3.27
C LYS A 126 -18.25 6.59 -3.61
N TYR A 127 -17.37 6.21 -4.54
CA TYR A 127 -17.28 4.81 -4.99
C TYR A 127 -16.81 3.88 -3.87
N LEU A 128 -15.70 4.21 -3.20
CA LEU A 128 -15.21 3.41 -2.07
C LEU A 128 -16.20 3.42 -0.89
N THR A 129 -16.86 4.55 -0.63
CA THR A 129 -17.87 4.65 0.43
C THR A 129 -19.03 3.70 0.15
N LEU A 130 -19.55 3.68 -1.08
CA LEU A 130 -20.60 2.77 -1.51
C LEU A 130 -20.20 1.30 -1.29
N LEU A 131 -19.00 0.92 -1.71
CA LEU A 131 -18.49 -0.44 -1.54
C LEU A 131 -18.40 -0.84 -0.06
N LEU A 132 -17.77 0.01 0.75
CA LEU A 132 -17.56 -0.25 2.18
C LEU A 132 -18.87 -0.28 2.97
N GLU A 133 -19.85 0.55 2.62
CA GLU A 133 -21.17 0.56 3.27
C GLU A 133 -22.03 -0.65 2.89
N ASN A 134 -21.76 -1.27 1.73
CA ASN A 134 -22.40 -2.53 1.31
C ASN A 134 -21.57 -3.78 1.67
N GLY A 135 -20.60 -3.64 2.58
CA GLY A 135 -19.82 -4.76 3.12
C GLY A 135 -18.77 -5.33 2.17
N TYR A 136 -18.46 -4.68 1.05
CA TYR A 136 -17.34 -5.08 0.20
C TYR A 136 -16.00 -4.67 0.82
N THR A 137 -14.99 -5.49 0.60
CA THR A 137 -13.58 -5.18 0.92
C THR A 137 -12.83 -4.89 -0.38
N PRO A 138 -12.53 -3.62 -0.71
CA PRO A 138 -11.73 -3.28 -1.87
C PRO A 138 -10.30 -3.81 -1.75
N ILE A 139 -9.86 -4.55 -2.78
CA ILE A 139 -8.47 -4.98 -2.97
C ILE A 139 -7.94 -4.24 -4.21
N ILE A 140 -7.06 -3.27 -3.99
CA ILE A 140 -6.69 -2.25 -4.96
C ILE A 140 -5.27 -2.53 -5.49
N ALA A 141 -5.15 -2.74 -6.79
CA ALA A 141 -3.86 -2.79 -7.48
C ALA A 141 -3.31 -1.38 -7.71
N SER A 142 -1.99 -1.21 -7.57
CA SER A 142 -1.28 0.07 -7.77
C SER A 142 -1.14 0.47 -9.25
N LEU A 143 -2.28 0.62 -9.91
CA LEU A 143 -2.47 0.99 -11.31
C LEU A 143 -3.59 2.01 -11.41
N ALA A 144 -3.51 2.93 -12.37
CA ALA A 144 -4.52 3.96 -12.57
C ALA A 144 -4.67 4.31 -14.05
N HIS A 145 -5.90 4.58 -14.48
CA HIS A 145 -6.22 5.17 -15.77
C HIS A 145 -6.34 6.69 -15.63
N ASP A 146 -5.84 7.44 -16.62
CA ASP A 146 -6.17 8.86 -16.77
C ASP A 146 -7.51 9.05 -17.50
N ASP A 147 -7.90 10.31 -17.70
CA ASP A 147 -9.15 10.66 -18.39
C ASP A 147 -9.14 10.33 -19.90
N ASN A 148 -7.97 10.05 -20.48
CA ASN A 148 -7.83 9.60 -21.87
C ASN A 148 -7.93 8.07 -22.01
N GLY A 149 -7.97 7.35 -20.88
CA GLY A 149 -7.97 5.88 -20.84
C GLY A 149 -6.57 5.26 -20.86
N ASP A 150 -5.51 6.06 -20.71
CA ASP A 150 -4.14 5.56 -20.63
C ASP A 150 -3.86 4.96 -19.26
N LEU A 151 -3.28 3.75 -19.24
CA LEU A 151 -2.93 3.04 -18.01
C LEU A 151 -1.52 3.42 -17.52
N TYR A 152 -1.41 3.71 -16.23
CA TYR A 152 -0.17 4.08 -15.54
C TYR A 152 0.15 3.11 -14.41
N ASN A 153 1.44 2.77 -14.29
CA ASN A 153 2.04 2.12 -13.14
C ASN A 153 2.24 3.14 -12.02
N VAL A 154 1.68 2.87 -10.83
CA VAL A 154 1.72 3.80 -9.70
C VAL A 154 2.51 3.15 -8.56
N ASN A 155 3.29 3.95 -7.83
CA ASN A 155 3.90 3.47 -6.59
C ASN A 155 2.78 3.06 -5.60
N ALA A 156 2.87 1.85 -5.04
CA ALA A 156 1.84 1.33 -4.15
C ALA A 156 1.71 2.12 -2.83
N ASP A 157 2.77 2.75 -2.35
CA ASP A 157 2.72 3.63 -1.18
C ASP A 157 1.99 4.94 -1.51
N ASP A 158 2.29 5.55 -2.66
CA ASP A 158 1.58 6.76 -3.13
C ASP A 158 0.09 6.47 -3.40
N ALA A 159 -0.22 5.33 -4.01
CA ALA A 159 -1.60 4.89 -4.20
C ALA A 159 -2.31 4.71 -2.84
N ALA A 160 -1.69 4.03 -1.88
CA ALA A 160 -2.28 3.82 -0.56
C ALA A 160 -2.48 5.13 0.20
N LEU A 161 -1.53 6.06 0.08
CA LEU A 161 -1.64 7.40 0.63
C LEU A 161 -2.79 8.19 0.00
N ALA A 162 -2.93 8.19 -1.33
CA ALA A 162 -4.04 8.83 -2.00
C ALA A 162 -5.39 8.24 -1.56
N ILE A 163 -5.50 6.92 -1.45
CA ILE A 163 -6.70 6.23 -0.96
C ILE A 163 -7.01 6.59 0.50
N ALA A 164 -6.00 6.65 1.37
CA ALA A 164 -6.17 7.08 2.76
C ALA A 164 -6.65 8.54 2.85
N ARG A 165 -6.16 9.43 1.97
CA ARG A 165 -6.65 10.82 1.86
C ARG A 165 -8.10 10.87 1.38
N VAL A 166 -8.48 10.08 0.37
CA VAL A 166 -9.88 9.98 -0.12
C VAL A 166 -10.83 9.60 1.02
N LEU A 167 -10.43 8.63 1.85
CA LEU A 167 -11.27 8.07 2.91
C LEU A 167 -11.12 8.78 4.27
N ASN A 168 -10.17 9.70 4.42
CA ASN A 168 -9.79 10.29 5.70
C ASN A 168 -9.49 9.22 6.77
N ALA A 169 -8.72 8.20 6.40
CA ALA A 169 -8.47 7.01 7.20
C ALA A 169 -6.99 6.92 7.62
N PRO A 170 -6.68 6.26 8.77
CA PRO A 170 -5.31 5.90 9.11
C PRO A 170 -4.74 4.91 8.08
N LEU A 171 -3.42 4.99 7.89
CA LEU A 171 -2.69 4.23 6.88
C LEU A 171 -1.68 3.27 7.52
N TYR A 172 -1.74 2.01 7.11
CA TYR A 172 -0.87 0.95 7.63
C TYR A 172 0.03 0.42 6.51
N TYR A 173 1.32 0.73 6.57
CA TYR A 173 2.33 0.13 5.71
C TYR A 173 2.78 -1.22 6.31
N ILE A 174 2.22 -2.30 5.78
CA ILE A 174 2.50 -3.66 6.24
C ILE A 174 3.56 -4.32 5.34
N SER A 175 4.67 -4.72 5.96
CA SER A 175 5.82 -5.30 5.28
C SER A 175 6.47 -6.43 6.08
N ASP A 176 7.71 -6.78 5.76
CA ASP A 176 8.50 -7.81 6.45
C ASP A 176 9.28 -7.29 7.67
N VAL A 177 9.27 -5.96 7.90
CA VAL A 177 9.94 -5.34 9.07
C VAL A 177 8.95 -5.07 10.20
N PRO A 178 9.31 -5.29 11.47
CA PRO A 178 8.43 -5.07 12.63
C PRO A 178 8.06 -3.61 12.87
N GLY A 179 8.89 -2.69 12.40
CA GLY A 179 8.78 -1.24 12.59
C GLY A 179 10.17 -0.60 12.53
N VAL A 180 10.33 0.53 13.20
CA VAL A 180 11.63 1.17 13.43
C VAL A 180 12.23 0.61 14.70
N LEU A 181 13.49 0.19 14.64
CA LEU A 181 14.23 -0.32 15.79
C LEU A 181 15.24 0.73 16.26
N ASP A 182 15.50 0.78 17.57
CA ASP A 182 16.61 1.53 18.15
C ASP A 182 17.96 0.81 17.96
N LYS A 183 19.04 1.38 18.51
CA LYS A 183 20.40 0.82 18.37
C LYS A 183 20.54 -0.53 19.07
N GLU A 184 19.71 -0.79 20.07
CA GLU A 184 19.63 -2.03 20.83
C GLU A 184 18.72 -3.08 20.15
N GLY A 185 18.12 -2.74 19.00
CA GLY A 185 17.24 -3.63 18.24
C GLY A 185 15.82 -3.74 18.81
N LYS A 186 15.44 -2.86 19.74
CA LYS A 186 14.10 -2.80 20.32
C LYS A 186 13.19 -1.91 19.46
N LEU A 187 11.92 -2.33 19.35
CA LEU A 187 10.91 -1.58 18.61
C LEU A 187 10.67 -0.20 19.24
N ILE A 188 10.74 0.84 18.42
CA ILE A 188 10.33 2.19 18.80
C ILE A 188 8.84 2.33 18.56
N ASP A 189 8.15 2.71 19.61
CA ASP A 189 6.69 2.67 19.70
C ASP A 189 6.04 3.76 18.85
N GLU A 190 6.57 4.97 18.97
CA GLU A 190 5.99 6.19 18.40
C GLU A 190 7.09 7.15 17.99
N LEU A 191 6.92 7.74 16.81
CA LEU A 191 7.83 8.70 16.23
C LEU A 191 7.07 9.92 15.69
N ASP A 192 7.57 11.11 16.04
CA ASP A 192 7.22 12.37 15.39
C ASP A 192 8.40 12.82 14.50
N GLU A 193 8.22 13.91 13.76
CA GLU A 193 9.25 14.42 12.85
C GLU A 193 10.57 14.74 13.57
N ASN A 194 10.51 15.29 14.78
CA ASN A 194 11.70 15.68 15.54
C ASN A 194 12.49 14.44 15.96
N LYS A 195 11.81 13.41 16.48
CA LYS A 195 12.43 12.12 16.83
C LYS A 195 13.01 11.42 15.61
N VAL A 196 12.29 11.41 14.48
CA VAL A 196 12.82 10.85 13.23
C VAL A 196 14.10 11.55 12.81
N ASN A 197 14.12 12.88 12.80
CA ASN A 197 15.31 13.64 12.42
C ASN A 197 16.49 13.41 13.36
N ALA A 198 16.24 13.32 14.68
CA ALA A 198 17.27 13.00 15.67
C ALA A 198 17.87 11.60 15.44
N LEU A 199 17.02 10.59 15.20
CA LEU A 199 17.45 9.21 14.95
C LEU A 199 18.13 9.02 13.59
N ILE A 200 17.87 9.89 12.62
CA ILE A 200 18.64 9.93 11.37
C ILE A 200 20.02 10.56 11.63
N ALA A 201 20.06 11.66 12.37
CA ALA A 201 21.30 12.38 12.65
C ALA A 201 22.29 11.56 13.50
N ASP A 202 21.79 10.76 14.44
CA ASP A 202 22.61 9.91 15.30
C ASP A 202 22.98 8.53 14.70
N GLY A 203 22.52 8.27 13.47
CA GLY A 203 22.79 7.07 12.70
C GLY A 203 21.93 5.85 13.03
N THR A 204 20.97 5.94 13.96
CA THR A 204 20.05 4.83 14.30
C THR A 204 19.21 4.43 13.09
N ILE A 205 18.66 5.42 12.37
CA ILE A 205 17.90 5.22 11.14
C ILE A 205 18.80 5.51 9.93
N SER A 206 19.07 4.46 9.14
CA SER A 206 19.90 4.58 7.94
C SER A 206 19.36 3.78 6.75
N GLY A 207 19.95 4.02 5.58
CA GLY A 207 19.66 3.30 4.34
C GLY A 207 18.18 3.36 3.93
N GLY A 208 17.60 2.21 3.61
CA GLY A 208 16.20 2.12 3.18
C GLY A 208 15.19 2.54 4.25
N MET A 209 15.55 2.46 5.53
CA MET A 209 14.64 2.89 6.61
C MET A 209 14.47 4.41 6.62
N THR A 210 15.51 5.18 6.29
CA THR A 210 15.43 6.64 6.17
C THR A 210 14.35 7.08 5.18
N VAL A 211 14.26 6.40 4.03
CA VAL A 211 13.24 6.69 3.01
C VAL A 211 11.84 6.36 3.55
N LYS A 212 11.68 5.21 4.21
CA LYS A 212 10.40 4.77 4.77
C LYS A 212 9.88 5.71 5.85
N VAL A 213 10.70 6.11 6.82
CA VAL A 213 10.25 6.97 7.92
C VAL A 213 9.93 8.38 7.46
N LYS A 214 10.71 8.93 6.51
CA LYS A 214 10.39 10.23 5.89
C LYS A 214 9.06 10.17 5.15
N SER A 215 8.86 9.12 4.34
CA SER A 215 7.60 8.90 3.64
C SER A 215 6.41 8.73 4.60
N ALA A 216 6.61 8.08 5.75
CA ALA A 216 5.58 7.95 6.78
C ALA A 216 5.25 9.29 7.45
N ILE A 217 6.24 10.12 7.78
CA ILE A 217 6.03 11.48 8.30
C ILE A 217 5.29 12.34 7.28
N ASP A 218 5.74 12.36 6.02
CA ASP A 218 5.09 13.12 4.95
C ASP A 218 3.64 12.67 4.73
N ALA A 219 3.42 11.34 4.72
CA ALA A 219 2.08 10.77 4.68
C ALA A 219 1.21 11.28 5.84
N THR A 220 1.73 11.23 7.06
CA THR A 220 1.02 11.67 8.28
C THR A 220 0.60 13.14 8.17
N LYS A 221 1.49 14.03 7.70
CA LYS A 221 1.19 15.45 7.46
C LYS A 221 0.08 15.65 6.42
N LEU A 222 0.05 14.81 5.39
CA LEU A 222 -0.94 14.88 4.32
C LEU A 222 -2.32 14.33 4.73
N ILE A 223 -2.37 13.23 5.48
CA ILE A 223 -3.65 12.62 5.91
C ILE A 223 -4.18 13.17 7.23
N LYS A 224 -3.34 13.80 8.06
CA LYS A 224 -3.66 14.27 9.42
C LYS A 224 -4.29 13.15 10.28
N LYS A 225 -3.78 11.94 10.11
CA LYS A 225 -4.15 10.69 10.78
C LYS A 225 -2.87 9.89 11.05
N PRO A 226 -2.89 8.98 12.03
CA PRO A 226 -1.74 8.13 12.30
C PRO A 226 -1.36 7.27 11.09
N VAL A 227 -0.05 7.16 10.85
CA VAL A 227 0.54 6.22 9.89
C VAL A 227 1.30 5.16 10.67
N TYR A 228 1.21 3.90 10.26
CA TYR A 228 1.86 2.79 10.94
C TYR A 228 2.84 2.09 10.00
N ILE A 229 4.02 1.74 10.50
CA ILE A 229 4.90 0.76 9.85
C ILE A 229 4.91 -0.49 10.73
N ALA A 230 4.47 -1.61 10.16
CA ALA A 230 4.37 -2.86 10.89
C ALA A 230 4.64 -4.09 10.02
N SER A 231 4.74 -5.24 10.66
CA SER A 231 5.01 -6.51 9.99
C SER A 231 3.75 -7.35 9.79
N PHE A 232 3.63 -8.02 8.64
CA PHE A 232 2.64 -9.09 8.48
C PHE A 232 2.95 -10.32 9.36
N LYS A 233 4.18 -10.43 9.87
CA LYS A 233 4.60 -11.52 10.78
C LYS A 233 4.25 -11.26 12.24
N ASP A 234 3.75 -10.07 12.58
CA ASP A 234 3.32 -9.79 13.96
C ASP A 234 2.08 -10.65 14.28
N PRO A 235 2.14 -11.56 15.26
CA PRO A 235 1.02 -12.42 15.62
C PRO A 235 -0.20 -11.62 16.12
N ASN A 236 0.02 -10.38 16.58
CA ASN A 236 -1.04 -9.49 17.05
C ASN A 236 -1.58 -8.56 15.95
N LEU A 237 -1.10 -8.67 14.70
CA LEU A 237 -1.47 -7.78 13.61
C LEU A 237 -3.00 -7.63 13.48
N ALA A 238 -3.68 -8.76 13.34
CA ALA A 238 -5.13 -8.83 13.21
C ALA A 238 -5.84 -8.12 14.37
N LYS A 239 -5.49 -8.50 15.60
CA LYS A 239 -6.09 -7.97 16.83
C LYS A 239 -5.90 -6.46 16.91
N ASN A 240 -4.67 -5.99 16.77
CA ASN A 240 -4.33 -4.57 16.95
C ASN A 240 -4.86 -3.71 15.82
N LEU A 241 -4.91 -4.24 14.59
CA LEU A 241 -5.56 -3.55 13.47
C LEU A 241 -7.04 -3.32 13.80
N ILE A 242 -7.78 -4.34 14.24
CA ILE A 242 -9.22 -4.23 14.53
C ILE A 242 -9.50 -3.33 15.74
N SER A 243 -8.77 -3.53 16.83
CA SER A 243 -8.93 -2.75 18.06
C SER A 243 -8.36 -1.33 17.96
N ARG A 244 -7.78 -0.97 16.80
CA ARG A 244 -7.07 0.30 16.57
C ARG A 244 -6.00 0.56 17.64
N SER A 245 -5.45 -0.53 18.17
CA SER A 245 -4.37 -0.49 19.14
C SER A 245 -3.03 -0.36 18.42
N ARG A 246 -1.98 -0.09 19.18
CA ARG A 246 -0.66 0.13 18.61
C ARG A 246 -0.19 -1.09 17.82
N LEU A 247 0.38 -0.82 16.65
CA LEU A 247 0.92 -1.84 15.76
C LEU A 247 2.23 -1.34 15.18
N GLY A 248 3.32 -2.09 15.40
CA GLY A 248 4.65 -1.67 14.99
C GLY A 248 5.01 -0.28 15.56
N THR A 249 5.56 0.57 14.70
CA THR A 249 5.86 1.97 14.98
C THR A 249 4.76 2.87 14.40
N VAL A 250 4.18 3.72 15.25
CA VAL A 250 3.22 4.75 14.83
C VAL A 250 3.92 6.09 14.56
N PHE A 251 3.46 6.79 13.54
CA PHE A 251 3.88 8.13 13.17
C PHE A 251 2.70 9.08 13.36
N ASN A 252 2.94 10.16 14.11
CA ASN A 252 1.95 11.19 14.44
C ASN A 252 2.47 12.58 14.01
N VAL A 253 1.53 13.52 13.82
CA VAL A 253 1.83 14.93 13.53
C VAL A 253 2.05 15.67 14.85
#